data_AF-A0A4S0RWD3-F1
#
_entry.id   AF-A0A4S0RWD3-F1
#
_cell.length_a   1.000
_cell.length_b   1.000
_cell.length_c   1.000
_cell.angle_alpha   90.00
_cell.angle_beta   90.00
_cell.angle_gamma   90.00
#
_symmetry.space_group_name_H-M   'P 1'
#
loop_
_entity.id
_entity.type
_entity.pdbx_description
1 polymer ?
#
loop_
_entity_poly.entity_id
_entity_poly.type
_entity_poly.pdbx_seq_one_letter_code
_entity_poly.pdbx_strand_id
1 'polypeptide(L)'
;MLRYILTTALALSAAPALANDSVAELGTGGLILSRSDAVAMQSEDLFISPQKVTVDYVFHNNTDKDVEAIVAFPMPDISGDPEEMPAIPENQSDNFLGFEVTIDGAPAKPELEQKVFALGIDVGTDLKAQNVPFNPFGDAAKAALAKLPQAVADDWVNRGIIIEDTVDDSGGQKPGYAPFWQLRSTYWWRSTFPANKDVHVSHRYKPSVGGTSSVSFFNEGQFQGSYAAYKTRYCMDGTFENAVRRAAKDNPDGYPKFYESRIAYILTTGGNWAAGTIGKFKLTVDKGNPKALVSFCGDNVKKVGPTSFEMTAKDFYPEHDIDILLLEPSDSNGGDAN
;
A
#
# COMPACT_ATOMS: atom_id res chain seq x y z
N MET A 1 49.52 19.91 14.93
CA MET A 1 48.30 20.47 14.34
C MET A 1 47.35 19.32 14.05
N LEU A 2 46.42 19.05 14.97
CA LEU A 2 45.47 17.93 14.88
C LEU A 2 44.22 18.43 14.14
N ARG A 3 43.96 17.91 12.93
CA ARG A 3 42.73 18.19 12.17
C ARG A 3 41.69 17.13 12.53
N TYR A 4 40.68 17.50 13.30
CA TYR A 4 39.48 16.71 13.48
C TYR A 4 38.60 16.87 12.23
N ILE A 5 38.38 15.77 11.51
CA ILE A 5 37.36 15.69 10.46
C ILE A 5 36.08 15.22 11.15
N LEU A 6 35.08 16.09 11.19
CA LEU A 6 33.74 15.77 11.68
C LEU A 6 32.94 15.21 10.50
N THR A 7 32.75 13.90 10.48
CA THR A 7 31.83 13.22 9.55
C THR A 7 30.40 13.37 10.08
N THR A 8 29.62 14.26 9.47
CA THR A 8 28.19 14.36 9.75
C THR A 8 27.46 13.24 8.99
N ALA A 9 27.02 12.23 9.72
CA ALA A 9 26.13 11.20 9.18
C ALA A 9 24.74 11.81 8.97
N LEU A 10 24.29 11.90 7.71
CA LEU A 10 22.93 12.29 7.37
C LEU A 10 22.04 11.06 7.56
N ALA A 11 21.27 11.03 8.65
CA ALA A 11 20.23 10.03 8.84
C ALA A 11 19.09 10.31 7.85
N LEU A 12 18.94 9.47 6.83
CA LEU A 12 17.72 9.45 6.02
C LEU A 12 16.58 8.93 6.91
N SER A 13 15.72 9.83 7.37
CA SER A 13 14.42 9.48 7.91
C SER A 13 13.52 9.03 6.76
N ALA A 14 13.35 7.72 6.58
CA ALA A 14 12.23 7.19 5.83
C ALA A 14 10.95 7.66 6.52
N ALA A 15 10.14 8.45 5.82
CA ALA A 15 8.81 8.79 6.31
C ALA A 15 7.94 7.51 6.25
N PRO A 16 7.26 7.11 7.33
CA PRO A 16 6.35 5.98 7.29
C PRO A 16 5.19 6.31 6.35
N ALA A 17 4.85 5.37 5.47
CA ALA A 17 3.60 5.40 4.72
C ALA A 17 2.46 5.03 5.70
N LEU A 18 1.26 5.62 5.52
CA LEU A 18 0.13 5.53 6.45
C LEU A 18 -1.10 4.88 5.74
N ALA A 19 -1.82 3.92 6.32
CA ALA A 19 -3.11 3.33 5.83
C ALA A 19 -3.83 2.40 6.84
N ASN A 20 -4.10 2.88 8.06
CA ASN A 20 -5.15 2.40 8.98
C ASN A 20 -5.89 3.65 9.48
N ASP A 21 -7.13 3.51 9.97
CA ASP A 21 -7.92 4.64 10.46
C ASP A 21 -7.18 5.40 11.56
N SER A 22 -7.17 6.71 11.42
CA SER A 22 -6.65 7.63 12.42
C SER A 22 -7.55 8.84 12.51
N VAL A 23 -7.55 9.52 13.66
CA VAL A 23 -8.08 10.89 13.70
C VAL A 23 -7.16 11.77 12.86
N ALA A 24 -7.72 12.82 12.26
CA ALA A 24 -6.98 13.82 11.52
C ALA A 24 -7.45 15.25 11.83
N GLU A 25 -6.60 16.20 11.50
CA GLU A 25 -6.86 17.63 11.53
C GLU A 25 -6.71 18.19 10.11
N LEU A 26 -7.51 19.21 9.77
CA LEU A 26 -7.35 19.96 8.53
C LEU A 26 -6.45 21.17 8.80
N GLY A 27 -5.19 21.08 8.39
CA GLY A 27 -4.23 22.18 8.44
C GLY A 27 -4.17 22.97 7.14
N THR A 28 -3.36 24.03 7.11
CA THR A 28 -3.15 24.86 5.90
C THR A 28 -2.47 24.09 4.73
N GLY A 29 -1.93 22.90 4.99
CA GLY A 29 -1.28 22.02 4.01
C GLY A 29 -2.01 20.70 3.76
N GLY A 30 -3.29 20.59 4.15
CA GLY A 30 -4.10 19.38 3.99
C GLY A 30 -4.28 18.57 5.28
N LEU A 31 -4.67 17.30 5.16
CA LEU A 31 -4.88 16.39 6.27
C LEU A 31 -3.57 16.12 7.02
N ILE A 32 -3.66 16.16 8.34
CA ILE A 32 -2.59 15.77 9.27
C ILE A 32 -3.18 14.71 10.18
N LEU A 33 -2.63 13.49 10.17
CA LEU A 33 -3.06 12.48 11.13
C LEU A 33 -2.72 12.95 12.55
N SER A 34 -3.70 12.85 13.45
CA SER A 34 -3.63 13.28 14.83
C SER A 34 -4.00 12.11 15.75
N ARG A 35 -3.73 12.28 17.04
CA ARG A 35 -4.03 11.27 18.06
C ARG A 35 -5.33 11.64 18.76
N SER A 36 -6.20 10.66 18.98
CA SER A 36 -7.36 10.83 19.86
C SER A 36 -7.03 10.38 21.26
N ASP A 37 -7.31 11.20 22.27
CA ASP A 37 -7.28 10.77 23.68
C ASP A 37 -8.67 10.36 24.20
N ALA A 38 -9.72 10.58 23.40
CA ALA A 38 -11.11 10.36 23.79
C ALA A 38 -11.70 9.05 23.26
N VAL A 39 -11.39 8.71 22.01
CA VAL A 39 -11.96 7.56 21.30
C VAL A 39 -10.92 6.44 21.23
N ALA A 40 -11.29 5.24 21.68
CA ALA A 40 -10.44 4.05 21.62
C ALA A 40 -10.93 3.07 20.55
N MET A 41 -10.00 2.43 19.84
CA MET A 41 -10.31 1.33 18.93
C MET A 41 -10.44 0.02 19.73
N GLN A 42 -11.68 -0.44 19.91
CA GLN A 42 -12.01 -1.64 20.67
C GLN A 42 -11.76 -2.92 19.87
N SER A 43 -11.99 -2.89 18.57
CA SER A 43 -11.69 -4.03 17.70
C SER A 43 -11.46 -3.64 16.25
N GLU A 44 -10.72 -4.48 15.55
CA GLU A 44 -10.52 -4.48 14.10
C GLU A 44 -10.62 -5.93 13.60
N ASP A 45 -11.55 -6.21 12.69
CA ASP A 45 -11.61 -7.45 11.89
C ASP A 45 -11.21 -7.10 10.46
N LEU A 46 -9.97 -7.45 10.11
CA LEU A 46 -9.32 -7.12 8.86
C LEU A 46 -9.29 -8.36 7.96
N PHE A 47 -9.84 -8.23 6.75
CA PHE A 47 -9.74 -9.24 5.70
C PHE A 47 -8.99 -8.67 4.50
N ILE A 48 -7.96 -9.38 4.03
CA ILE A 48 -7.15 -9.00 2.88
C ILE A 48 -7.09 -10.14 1.87
N SER A 49 -7.37 -9.82 0.60
CA SER A 49 -7.15 -10.70 -0.55
C SER A 49 -6.79 -9.88 -1.79
N PRO A 50 -6.25 -10.49 -2.87
CA PRO A 50 -5.97 -9.77 -4.12
C PRO A 50 -7.18 -9.05 -4.74
N GLN A 51 -8.40 -9.49 -4.43
CA GLN A 51 -9.62 -8.95 -5.03
C GLN A 51 -10.36 -7.96 -4.15
N LYS A 52 -10.07 -7.95 -2.84
CA LYS A 52 -10.82 -7.16 -1.87
C LYS A 52 -10.10 -7.07 -0.54
N VAL A 53 -10.13 -5.87 0.04
CA VAL A 53 -9.91 -5.62 1.46
C VAL A 53 -11.24 -5.21 2.09
N THR A 54 -11.54 -5.76 3.27
CA THR A 54 -12.61 -5.27 4.14
C THR A 54 -12.09 -5.11 5.54
N VAL A 55 -12.56 -4.08 6.23
CA VAL A 55 -12.16 -3.80 7.60
C VAL A 55 -13.40 -3.41 8.39
N ASP A 56 -13.61 -4.04 9.53
CA ASP A 56 -14.71 -3.73 10.44
C ASP A 56 -14.13 -3.28 11.78
N TYR A 57 -14.33 -2.00 12.11
CA TYR A 57 -13.88 -1.40 13.35
C TYR A 57 -15.03 -1.24 14.35
N VAL A 58 -14.67 -1.30 15.63
CA VAL A 58 -15.52 -0.79 16.72
C VAL A 58 -14.73 0.27 17.47
N PHE A 59 -15.24 1.49 17.47
CA PHE A 59 -14.67 2.61 18.22
C PHE A 59 -15.56 2.92 19.43
N HIS A 60 -14.96 3.20 20.58
CA HIS A 60 -15.68 3.60 21.79
C HIS A 60 -15.24 4.99 22.25
N ASN A 61 -16.19 5.89 22.47
CA ASN A 61 -15.93 7.17 23.11
C ASN A 61 -15.90 7.02 24.63
N ASN A 62 -14.73 7.19 25.25
CA ASN A 62 -14.53 7.05 26.69
C ASN A 62 -14.97 8.28 27.51
N THR A 63 -15.61 9.27 26.89
CA THR A 63 -15.98 10.54 27.52
C THR A 63 -17.48 10.66 27.74
N ASP A 64 -17.88 11.60 28.60
CA ASP A 64 -19.26 11.93 28.94
C ASP A 64 -19.91 12.93 27.98
N LYS A 65 -19.23 13.28 26.89
CA LYS A 65 -19.69 14.19 25.85
C LYS A 65 -19.48 13.60 24.47
N ASP A 66 -20.28 14.06 23.52
CA ASP A 66 -20.10 13.68 22.13
C ASP A 66 -18.75 14.23 21.62
N VAL A 67 -18.06 13.42 20.81
CA VAL A 67 -16.78 13.77 20.20
C VAL A 67 -16.97 13.83 18.69
N GLU A 68 -16.72 15.00 18.13
CA GLU A 68 -16.66 15.22 16.69
C GLU A 68 -15.21 15.07 16.23
N ALA A 69 -14.96 14.21 15.24
CA ALA A 69 -13.63 14.01 14.70
C ALA A 69 -13.65 13.88 13.17
N ILE A 70 -12.53 14.23 12.55
CA ILE A 70 -12.23 13.83 11.18
C ILE A 70 -11.52 12.49 11.27
N VAL A 71 -12.07 11.48 10.62
CA VAL A 71 -11.43 10.17 10.46
C VAL A 71 -10.79 10.16 9.09
N ALA A 72 -9.55 9.72 9.03
CA ALA A 72 -8.78 9.58 7.80
C ALA A 72 -8.29 8.13 7.65
N PHE A 73 -8.51 7.58 6.47
CA PHE A 73 -8.00 6.31 5.99
C PHE A 73 -7.02 6.59 4.86
N PRO A 74 -5.71 6.68 5.16
CA PRO A 74 -4.71 6.84 4.14
C PRO A 74 -4.58 5.52 3.34
N MET A 75 -4.07 5.58 2.11
CA MET A 75 -3.88 4.40 1.25
C MET A 75 -2.39 4.11 1.10
N PRO A 76 -2.00 2.85 0.84
CA PRO A 76 -0.63 2.54 0.46
C PRO A 76 -0.16 3.42 -0.71
N ASP A 77 1.06 3.90 -0.60
CA ASP A 77 1.64 4.78 -1.61
C ASP A 77 1.78 4.06 -2.96
N ILE A 78 1.48 4.77 -4.04
CA ILE A 78 1.62 4.29 -5.41
C ILE A 78 2.83 4.98 -6.05
N SER A 79 3.92 4.25 -6.26
CA SER A 79 5.12 4.78 -6.90
C SER A 79 5.07 4.57 -8.41
N GLY A 80 5.26 5.63 -9.19
CA GLY A 80 5.53 5.50 -10.62
C GLY A 80 6.93 4.94 -10.82
N ASP A 81 7.03 3.64 -11.06
CA ASP A 81 8.27 2.96 -11.46
C ASP A 81 7.98 2.21 -12.76
N PRO A 82 8.71 2.46 -13.87
CA PRO A 82 8.47 1.74 -15.12
C PRO A 82 8.68 0.23 -15.02
N GLU A 83 9.45 -0.24 -14.04
CA GLU A 83 9.68 -1.68 -13.80
C GLU A 83 8.57 -2.32 -12.96
N GLU A 84 7.72 -1.52 -12.30
CA GLU A 84 6.58 -1.98 -11.52
C GLU A 84 5.27 -1.60 -12.20
N MET A 85 4.49 -2.59 -12.66
CA MET A 85 3.13 -2.36 -13.16
C MET A 85 2.10 -2.91 -12.18
N PRO A 86 1.72 -2.18 -11.11
CA PRO A 86 0.70 -2.63 -10.19
C PRO A 86 -0.67 -2.72 -10.88
N ALA A 87 -1.46 -3.71 -10.51
CA ALA A 87 -2.86 -3.79 -10.91
C ALA A 87 -3.65 -2.69 -10.17
N ILE A 88 -4.18 -1.72 -10.92
CA ILE A 88 -5.04 -0.66 -10.40
C ILE A 88 -6.47 -0.87 -10.92
N PRO A 89 -7.45 -1.14 -10.05
CA PRO A 89 -8.82 -1.47 -10.42
C PRO A 89 -9.54 -0.45 -11.31
N GLU A 90 -9.46 0.83 -10.96
CA GLU A 90 -10.15 1.91 -11.65
C GLU A 90 -9.15 3.01 -12.07
N ASN A 91 -8.24 2.69 -12.99
CA ASN A 91 -7.13 3.57 -13.39
C ASN A 91 -7.52 4.94 -13.98
N GLN A 92 -8.81 5.18 -14.24
CA GLN A 92 -9.37 6.44 -14.77
C GLN A 92 -10.16 7.26 -13.72
N SER A 93 -10.30 6.76 -12.50
CA SER A 93 -11.02 7.41 -11.40
C SER A 93 -10.05 7.91 -10.34
N ASP A 94 -10.35 9.04 -9.70
CA ASP A 94 -9.62 9.47 -8.49
C ASP A 94 -9.88 8.48 -7.34
N ASN A 95 -11.05 7.82 -7.32
CA ASN A 95 -11.31 6.67 -6.46
C ASN A 95 -10.82 5.36 -7.09
N PHE A 96 -9.53 5.30 -7.41
CA PHE A 96 -8.94 4.22 -8.22
C PHE A 96 -9.03 2.81 -7.59
N LEU A 97 -9.41 2.71 -6.30
CA LEU A 97 -9.58 1.45 -5.55
C LEU A 97 -11.05 1.12 -5.22
N GLY A 98 -11.99 1.99 -5.58
CA GLY A 98 -13.41 1.81 -5.24
C GLY A 98 -13.66 1.79 -3.73
N PHE A 99 -13.05 2.73 -2.99
CA PHE A 99 -13.20 2.85 -1.54
C PHE A 99 -14.63 3.25 -1.16
N GLU A 100 -15.19 2.46 -0.24
CA GLU A 100 -16.51 2.65 0.36
C GLU A 100 -16.38 2.59 1.89
N VAL A 101 -17.13 3.44 2.58
CA VAL A 101 -17.22 3.47 4.05
C VAL A 101 -18.68 3.49 4.50
N THR A 102 -18.99 2.73 5.55
CA THR A 102 -20.25 2.82 6.28
C THR A 102 -20.01 3.11 7.75
N ILE A 103 -20.94 3.84 8.37
CA ILE A 103 -20.95 4.18 9.80
C ILE A 103 -22.29 3.70 10.36
N ASP A 104 -22.25 2.82 11.35
CA ASP A 104 -23.42 2.13 11.90
C ASP A 104 -24.34 1.53 10.82
N GLY A 105 -23.73 1.00 9.76
CA GLY A 105 -24.41 0.41 8.60
C GLY A 105 -24.97 1.40 7.58
N ALA A 106 -24.89 2.71 7.82
CA ALA A 106 -25.29 3.75 6.87
C ALA A 106 -24.09 4.16 5.99
N PRO A 107 -24.25 4.31 4.66
CA PRO A 107 -23.18 4.79 3.79
C PRO A 107 -22.73 6.20 4.18
N ALA A 108 -21.42 6.39 4.31
CA ALA A 108 -20.78 7.69 4.43
C ALA A 108 -20.09 8.04 3.11
N LYS A 109 -20.11 9.32 2.73
CA LYS A 109 -19.39 9.79 1.55
C LYS A 109 -18.02 10.30 1.99
N PRO A 110 -16.92 9.59 1.65
CA PRO A 110 -15.59 10.09 1.94
C PRO A 110 -15.23 11.21 0.96
N GLU A 111 -14.42 12.15 1.45
CA GLU A 111 -13.62 13.08 0.65
C GLU A 111 -12.24 12.47 0.39
N LEU A 112 -11.56 12.90 -0.66
CA LEU A 112 -10.26 12.37 -1.07
C LEU A 112 -9.23 13.50 -1.12
N GLU A 113 -8.14 13.34 -0.37
CA GLU A 113 -6.92 14.14 -0.53
C GLU A 113 -5.88 13.35 -1.31
N GLN A 114 -5.24 13.99 -2.28
CA GLN A 114 -4.10 13.42 -3.00
C GLN A 114 -2.91 14.37 -2.97
N LYS A 115 -1.73 13.80 -2.73
CA LYS A 115 -0.44 14.48 -2.77
C LYS A 115 0.52 13.69 -3.65
N VAL A 116 1.41 14.40 -4.34
CA VAL A 116 2.39 13.79 -5.23
C VAL A 116 3.77 14.19 -4.82
N PHE A 117 4.66 13.21 -4.62
CA PHE A 117 6.01 13.44 -4.16
C PHE A 117 7.03 12.90 -5.17
N ALA A 118 8.07 13.69 -5.46
CA ALA A 118 9.25 13.22 -6.15
C ALA A 118 10.45 13.38 -5.21
N LEU A 119 11.18 12.30 -4.95
CA LEU A 119 12.32 12.29 -4.02
C LEU A 119 11.99 12.91 -2.63
N GLY A 120 10.75 12.71 -2.16
CA GLY A 120 10.25 13.25 -0.89
C GLY A 120 9.80 14.71 -0.91
N ILE A 121 9.84 15.38 -2.07
CA ILE A 121 9.39 16.77 -2.25
C ILE A 121 7.98 16.76 -2.86
N ASP A 122 7.04 17.51 -2.27
CA ASP A 122 5.70 17.68 -2.85
C ASP A 122 5.79 18.47 -4.16
N VAL A 123 5.40 17.81 -5.26
CA VAL A 123 5.40 18.34 -6.63
C VAL A 123 3.99 18.43 -7.21
N GLY A 124 2.95 18.29 -6.39
CA GLY A 124 1.55 18.32 -6.84
C GLY A 124 1.17 19.63 -7.54
N THR A 125 1.78 20.75 -7.14
CA THR A 125 1.57 22.05 -7.80
C THR A 125 2.19 22.08 -9.20
N ASP A 126 3.37 21.47 -9.39
CA ASP A 126 4.01 21.36 -10.70
C ASP A 126 3.13 20.57 -11.67
N LEU A 127 2.63 19.39 -11.24
CA LEU A 127 1.76 18.54 -12.06
C LEU A 127 0.46 19.24 -12.43
N LYS A 128 -0.19 19.91 -11.47
CA LYS A 128 -1.41 20.69 -11.71
C LYS A 128 -1.18 21.81 -12.72
N ALA A 129 -0.06 22.54 -12.62
CA ALA A 129 0.27 23.64 -13.53
C ALA A 129 0.42 23.16 -14.99
N GLN A 130 0.83 21.91 -15.21
CA GLN A 130 0.97 21.30 -16.53
C GLN A 130 -0.22 20.44 -16.95
N ASN A 131 -1.29 20.39 -16.15
CA ASN A 131 -2.45 19.50 -16.35
C ASN A 131 -2.05 18.02 -16.47
N VAL A 132 -1.04 17.58 -15.71
CA VAL A 132 -0.62 16.18 -15.63
C VAL A 132 -1.42 15.51 -14.50
N PRO A 133 -2.22 14.46 -14.81
CA PRO A 133 -2.91 13.67 -13.79
C PRO A 133 -1.96 13.07 -12.76
N PHE A 134 -2.42 12.96 -11.51
CA PHE A 134 -1.59 12.47 -10.41
C PHE A 134 -1.35 10.96 -10.42
N ASN A 135 -2.26 10.17 -11.00
CA ASN A 135 -2.08 8.72 -11.14
C ASN A 135 -0.92 8.44 -12.13
N PRO A 136 0.22 7.87 -11.66
CA PRO A 136 1.38 7.65 -12.51
C PRO A 136 1.20 6.51 -13.53
N PHE A 137 0.13 5.71 -13.44
CA PHE A 137 -0.05 4.52 -14.28
C PHE A 137 -1.12 4.67 -15.38
N GLY A 138 -1.85 5.78 -15.42
CA GLY A 138 -2.88 6.01 -16.44
C GLY A 138 -2.30 6.47 -17.77
N ASP A 139 -2.90 6.04 -18.89
CA ASP A 139 -2.59 6.56 -20.24
C ASP A 139 -2.69 8.09 -20.30
N ALA A 140 -3.55 8.68 -19.49
CA ALA A 140 -3.72 10.12 -19.36
C ALA A 140 -2.45 10.82 -18.87
N ALA A 141 -1.71 10.23 -17.92
CA ALA A 141 -0.45 10.81 -17.44
C ALA A 141 0.62 10.76 -18.53
N LYS A 142 0.80 9.61 -19.20
CA LYS A 142 1.73 9.46 -20.34
C LYS A 142 1.41 10.45 -21.47
N ALA A 143 0.14 10.57 -21.83
CA ALA A 143 -0.31 11.50 -22.88
C ALA A 143 -0.12 12.97 -22.50
N ALA A 144 -0.16 13.32 -21.20
CA ALA A 144 0.13 14.66 -20.71
C ALA A 144 1.65 14.93 -20.73
N LEU A 145 2.48 13.96 -20.32
CA LEU A 145 3.94 14.08 -20.36
C LEU A 145 4.47 14.30 -21.79
N ALA A 146 3.92 13.60 -22.77
CA ALA A 146 4.29 13.77 -24.19
C ALA A 146 4.02 15.20 -24.74
N LYS A 147 3.18 15.98 -24.06
CA LYS A 147 2.81 17.35 -24.45
C LYS A 147 3.56 18.43 -23.67
N LEU A 148 4.45 18.05 -22.74
CA LEU A 148 5.19 19.02 -21.94
C LEU A 148 6.08 19.91 -22.84
N PRO A 149 6.18 21.21 -22.54
CA PRO A 149 7.23 22.04 -23.11
C PRO A 149 8.60 21.45 -22.75
N GLN A 150 9.54 21.43 -23.70
CA GLN A 150 10.84 20.78 -23.50
C GLN A 150 11.58 21.30 -22.25
N ALA A 151 11.56 22.62 -22.02
CA ALA A 151 12.20 23.21 -20.83
C ALA A 151 11.60 22.73 -19.50
N VAL A 152 10.29 22.39 -19.48
CA VAL A 152 9.63 21.82 -18.30
C VAL A 152 10.02 20.35 -18.14
N ALA A 153 10.07 19.60 -19.24
CA ALA A 153 10.51 18.21 -19.20
C ALA A 153 11.98 18.10 -18.72
N ASP A 154 12.88 18.96 -19.22
CA ASP A 154 14.27 19.02 -18.79
C ASP A 154 14.38 19.35 -17.28
N ASP A 155 13.58 20.29 -16.76
CA ASP A 155 13.51 20.59 -15.33
C ASP A 155 13.01 19.37 -14.52
N TRP A 156 11.95 18.73 -14.99
CA TRP A 156 11.34 17.58 -14.30
C TRP A 156 12.25 16.35 -14.27
N VAL A 157 13.01 16.10 -15.34
CA VAL A 157 14.06 15.07 -15.36
C VAL A 157 15.14 15.41 -14.33
N ASN A 158 15.65 16.66 -14.34
CA ASN A 158 16.68 17.10 -13.38
C ASN A 158 16.23 17.01 -11.92
N ARG A 159 14.94 17.20 -11.65
CA ARG A 159 14.32 17.10 -10.32
C ARG A 159 13.89 15.67 -9.96
N GLY A 160 14.02 14.71 -10.87
CA GLY A 160 13.60 13.32 -10.66
C GLY A 160 12.09 13.13 -10.55
N ILE A 161 11.30 14.02 -11.18
CA ILE A 161 9.83 13.89 -11.26
C ILE A 161 9.45 12.88 -12.35
N ILE A 162 10.19 12.89 -13.46
CA ILE A 162 10.02 11.95 -14.59
C ILE A 162 11.39 11.40 -15.00
N ILE A 163 11.39 10.28 -15.71
CA ILE A 163 12.58 9.72 -16.34
C ILE A 163 12.37 9.57 -17.85
N GLU A 164 13.47 9.57 -18.60
CA GLU A 164 13.44 9.29 -20.03
C GLU A 164 13.11 7.81 -20.26
N ASP A 165 12.04 7.54 -21.01
CA ASP A 165 11.66 6.21 -21.43
C ASP A 165 12.47 5.84 -22.68
N THR A 166 13.51 5.04 -22.48
CA THR A 166 14.41 4.60 -23.57
C THR A 166 13.83 3.47 -24.41
N VAL A 167 12.61 3.00 -24.13
CA VAL A 167 11.93 1.92 -24.88
C VAL A 167 11.17 2.47 -26.10
N ASP A 168 11.00 3.78 -26.20
CA ASP A 168 10.40 4.40 -27.40
C ASP A 168 11.43 4.51 -28.54
N ASP A 169 11.46 3.48 -29.38
CA ASP A 169 12.22 3.41 -30.64
C ASP A 169 11.53 4.25 -31.75
N SER A 170 10.92 5.39 -31.40
CA SER A 170 10.16 6.28 -32.28
C SER A 170 11.05 7.14 -33.18
N GLY A 171 12.01 6.54 -33.88
CA GLY A 171 12.57 7.09 -35.13
C GLY A 171 12.96 8.57 -35.12
N GLY A 172 13.42 9.12 -33.98
CA GLY A 172 13.99 10.47 -33.89
C GLY A 172 13.06 11.64 -33.56
N GLN A 173 11.88 11.46 -32.95
CA GLN A 173 10.99 12.58 -32.57
C GLN A 173 10.67 12.66 -31.07
N LYS A 174 11.68 13.08 -30.29
CA LYS A 174 11.70 13.33 -28.82
C LYS A 174 11.76 12.06 -27.94
N PRO A 175 12.51 12.09 -26.82
CA PRO A 175 12.47 11.01 -25.85
C PRO A 175 11.07 10.92 -25.24
N GLY A 176 10.55 9.69 -25.10
CA GLY A 176 9.39 9.43 -24.25
C GLY A 176 9.73 9.74 -22.79
N TYR A 177 8.73 10.06 -21.97
CA TYR A 177 8.93 10.24 -20.53
C TYR A 177 7.97 9.34 -19.76
N ALA A 178 8.49 8.71 -18.71
CA ALA A 178 7.71 7.94 -17.76
C ALA A 178 7.59 8.69 -16.42
N PRO A 179 6.43 8.62 -15.74
CA PRO A 179 6.27 9.10 -14.37
C PRO A 179 7.28 8.46 -13.41
N PHE A 180 7.89 9.25 -12.53
CA PHE A 180 8.80 8.79 -11.48
C PHE A 180 8.45 9.36 -10.09
N TRP A 181 7.18 9.75 -9.92
CA TRP A 181 6.65 10.30 -8.67
C TRP A 181 5.82 9.29 -7.90
N GLN A 182 5.69 9.54 -6.59
CA GLN A 182 4.86 8.80 -5.67
C GLN A 182 3.52 9.52 -5.46
N LEU A 183 2.41 8.84 -5.71
CA LEU A 183 1.06 9.27 -5.37
C LEU A 183 0.69 8.76 -3.97
N ARG A 184 0.33 9.69 -3.09
CA ARG A 184 -0.29 9.41 -1.79
C ARG A 184 -1.75 9.82 -1.81
N SER A 185 -2.63 8.92 -1.41
CA SER A 185 -4.08 9.15 -1.36
C SER A 185 -4.60 8.94 0.05
N THR A 186 -5.54 9.78 0.48
CA THR A 186 -6.17 9.66 1.80
C THR A 186 -7.64 9.96 1.71
N TYR A 187 -8.46 8.97 2.04
CA TYR A 187 -9.90 9.15 2.20
C TYR A 187 -10.17 9.69 3.59
N TRP A 188 -11.13 10.59 3.72
CA TRP A 188 -11.50 11.15 5.01
C TRP A 188 -12.97 11.52 5.09
N TRP A 189 -13.53 11.50 6.29
CA TRP A 189 -14.91 11.88 6.55
C TRP A 189 -15.06 12.42 7.96
N ARG A 190 -16.17 13.10 8.23
CA ARG A 190 -16.54 13.52 9.59
C ARG A 190 -17.32 12.41 10.27
N SER A 191 -17.01 12.14 11.53
CA SER A 191 -17.73 11.19 12.36
C SER A 191 -18.04 11.79 13.72
N THR A 192 -19.24 11.49 14.21
CA THR A 192 -19.67 11.80 15.57
C THR A 192 -19.57 10.52 16.38
N PHE A 193 -18.84 10.56 17.49
CA PHE A 193 -18.77 9.49 18.47
C PHE A 193 -19.57 9.88 19.71
N PRO A 194 -20.78 9.36 19.92
CA PRO A 194 -21.62 9.77 21.04
C PRO A 194 -21.01 9.38 22.39
N ALA A 195 -21.28 10.17 23.43
CA ALA A 195 -20.78 9.94 24.78
C ALA A 195 -21.00 8.49 25.28
N ASN A 196 -19.93 7.81 25.72
CA ASN A 196 -19.95 6.44 26.24
C ASN A 196 -20.62 5.40 25.32
N LYS A 197 -20.57 5.61 23.99
CA LYS A 197 -21.13 4.67 23.01
C LYS A 197 -20.08 4.12 22.06
N ASP A 198 -20.43 2.96 21.52
CA ASP A 198 -19.74 2.34 20.42
C ASP A 198 -20.25 2.91 19.08
N VAL A 199 -19.34 3.06 18.12
CA VAL A 199 -19.61 3.37 16.72
C VAL A 199 -18.95 2.30 15.87
N HIS A 200 -19.71 1.71 14.96
CA HIS A 200 -19.22 0.72 14.00
C HIS A 200 -18.84 1.41 12.70
N VAL A 201 -17.62 1.15 12.22
CA VAL A 201 -17.15 1.70 10.94
C VAL A 201 -16.66 0.54 10.09
N SER A 202 -17.15 0.45 8.85
CA SER A 202 -16.77 -0.63 7.93
C SER A 202 -16.24 -0.06 6.61
N HIS A 203 -15.12 -0.61 6.15
CA HIS A 203 -14.51 -0.28 4.86
C HIS A 203 -14.56 -1.44 3.88
N ARG A 204 -14.63 -1.08 2.60
CA ARG A 204 -14.39 -1.99 1.49
C ARG A 204 -13.68 -1.28 0.37
N TYR A 205 -12.68 -1.94 -0.22
CA TYR A 205 -12.04 -1.51 -1.45
C TYR A 205 -11.35 -2.70 -2.12
N LYS A 206 -10.91 -2.52 -3.37
CA LYS A 206 -10.03 -3.48 -4.04
C LYS A 206 -8.59 -3.00 -3.92
N PRO A 207 -7.66 -3.79 -3.36
CA PRO A 207 -6.30 -3.31 -3.14
C PRO A 207 -5.54 -3.15 -4.46
N SER A 208 -4.52 -2.29 -4.44
CA SER A 208 -3.49 -2.33 -5.47
C SER A 208 -2.60 -3.56 -5.23
N VAL A 209 -2.32 -4.30 -6.29
CA VAL A 209 -1.49 -5.51 -6.23
C VAL A 209 -0.26 -5.29 -7.09
N GLY A 210 0.90 -5.16 -6.46
CA GLY A 210 2.18 -5.13 -7.16
C GLY A 210 2.52 -6.52 -7.69
N GLY A 211 3.25 -6.61 -8.80
CA GLY A 211 3.58 -7.91 -9.37
C GLY A 211 4.90 -7.94 -10.13
N THR A 212 5.47 -9.14 -10.20
CA THR A 212 6.64 -9.44 -11.04
C THR A 212 6.38 -10.78 -11.73
N SER A 213 6.73 -10.88 -13.01
CA SER A 213 6.41 -12.03 -13.87
C SER A 213 7.09 -13.35 -13.48
N SER A 214 8.02 -13.32 -12.53
CA SER A 214 8.76 -14.49 -12.03
C SER A 214 9.17 -14.29 -10.57
N VAL A 215 9.62 -15.38 -9.93
CA VAL A 215 10.20 -15.36 -8.59
C VAL A 215 11.61 -14.77 -8.62
N SER A 216 11.73 -13.51 -8.21
CA SER A 216 12.94 -12.69 -8.24
C SER A 216 14.04 -13.12 -7.26
N PHE A 217 13.67 -13.84 -6.20
CA PHE A 217 14.56 -14.23 -5.10
C PHE A 217 15.03 -15.70 -5.15
N PHE A 218 14.74 -16.41 -6.25
CA PHE A 218 15.14 -17.81 -6.42
C PHE A 218 15.65 -18.08 -7.85
N ASN A 219 16.94 -18.40 -7.99
CA ASN A 219 17.57 -18.68 -9.27
C ASN A 219 18.64 -19.77 -9.11
N GLU A 220 18.92 -20.52 -10.18
CA GLU A 220 19.93 -21.60 -10.21
C GLU A 220 19.76 -22.63 -9.06
N GLY A 221 18.51 -22.88 -8.65
CA GLY A 221 18.18 -23.79 -7.56
C GLY A 221 18.49 -23.26 -6.14
N GLN A 222 18.85 -21.98 -6.01
CA GLN A 222 19.25 -21.35 -4.74
C GLN A 222 18.43 -20.08 -4.47
N PHE A 223 18.29 -19.76 -3.18
CA PHE A 223 17.79 -18.46 -2.75
C PHE A 223 18.93 -17.43 -2.84
N GLN A 224 18.71 -16.37 -3.62
CA GLN A 224 19.73 -15.34 -3.89
C GLN A 224 19.10 -14.01 -4.31
N GLY A 225 19.91 -13.01 -4.62
CA GLY A 225 19.41 -11.68 -5.01
C GLY A 225 18.69 -10.97 -3.87
N SER A 226 17.43 -10.59 -4.10
CA SER A 226 16.56 -9.89 -3.14
C SER A 226 16.09 -10.74 -1.95
N TYR A 227 16.47 -12.03 -1.90
CA TYR A 227 15.99 -12.99 -0.89
C TYR A 227 16.09 -12.52 0.56
N ALA A 228 17.22 -11.95 0.99
CA ALA A 228 17.37 -11.53 2.39
C ALA A 228 16.37 -10.43 2.79
N ALA A 229 16.12 -9.49 1.87
CA ALA A 229 15.14 -8.43 2.06
C ALA A 229 13.71 -9.00 2.06
N TYR A 230 13.39 -9.87 1.10
CA TYR A 230 12.08 -10.53 1.00
C TYR A 230 11.77 -11.39 2.23
N LYS A 231 12.75 -12.18 2.68
CA LYS A 231 12.59 -13.03 3.85
C LYS A 231 12.26 -12.24 5.10
N THR A 232 12.91 -11.08 5.28
CA THR A 232 12.65 -10.18 6.40
C THR A 232 11.29 -9.53 6.27
N ARG A 233 10.99 -8.95 5.09
CA ARG A 233 9.75 -8.20 4.84
C ARG A 233 8.48 -9.05 4.93
N TYR A 234 8.51 -10.24 4.36
CA TYR A 234 7.35 -11.13 4.25
C TYR A 234 7.36 -12.28 5.26
N CYS A 235 8.32 -12.28 6.20
CA CYS A 235 8.52 -13.36 7.17
C CYS A 235 8.55 -14.76 6.52
N MET A 236 9.35 -14.94 5.47
CA MET A 236 9.45 -16.22 4.76
C MET A 236 10.01 -17.30 5.68
N ASP A 237 9.14 -18.23 6.08
CA ASP A 237 9.48 -19.34 6.96
C ASP A 237 10.03 -20.55 6.19
N GLY A 238 10.50 -21.56 6.92
CA GLY A 238 11.01 -22.79 6.32
C GLY A 238 9.95 -23.54 5.51
N THR A 239 8.67 -23.42 5.86
CA THR A 239 7.56 -24.07 5.13
C THR A 239 7.40 -23.47 3.74
N PHE A 240 7.34 -22.14 3.66
CA PHE A 240 7.28 -21.38 2.41
C PHE A 240 8.51 -21.65 1.54
N GLU A 241 9.72 -21.58 2.13
CA GLU A 241 10.97 -21.83 1.40
C GLU A 241 11.03 -23.24 0.81
N ASN A 242 10.59 -24.25 1.57
CA ASN A 242 10.55 -25.63 1.09
C ASN A 242 9.53 -25.81 -0.05
N ALA A 243 8.40 -25.09 0.00
CA ALA A 243 7.42 -25.10 -1.08
C ALA A 243 7.98 -24.48 -2.36
N VAL A 244 8.74 -23.37 -2.27
CA VAL A 244 9.46 -22.78 -3.41
C VAL A 244 10.47 -23.75 -4.00
N ARG A 245 11.32 -24.37 -3.16
CA ARG A 245 12.30 -25.37 -3.62
C ARG A 245 11.65 -26.55 -4.32
N ARG A 246 10.50 -27.02 -3.81
CA ARG A 246 9.73 -28.11 -4.42
C ARG A 246 9.20 -27.70 -5.79
N ALA A 247 8.58 -26.53 -5.89
CA ALA A 247 8.05 -26.02 -7.15
C ALA A 247 9.15 -25.86 -8.23
N ALA A 248 10.36 -25.45 -7.82
CA ALA A 248 11.50 -25.37 -8.73
C ALA A 248 11.98 -26.76 -9.22
N LYS A 249 12.00 -27.77 -8.34
CA LYS A 249 12.36 -29.15 -8.69
C LYS A 249 11.33 -29.83 -9.61
N ASP A 250 10.05 -29.50 -9.43
CA ASP A 250 8.96 -30.04 -10.24
C ASP A 250 8.92 -29.42 -11.65
N ASN A 251 9.75 -28.40 -11.93
CA ASN A 251 9.90 -27.78 -13.25
C ASN A 251 11.21 -28.23 -13.94
N PRO A 252 11.17 -28.78 -15.17
CA PRO A 252 12.36 -29.16 -15.93
C PRO A 252 13.40 -28.05 -16.12
N ASP A 253 12.96 -26.79 -16.18
CA ASP A 253 13.83 -25.64 -16.36
C ASP A 253 14.49 -25.16 -15.03
N GLY A 254 14.17 -25.79 -13.89
CA GLY A 254 14.80 -25.52 -12.60
C GLY A 254 14.33 -24.24 -11.89
N TYR A 255 13.37 -23.50 -12.44
CA TYR A 255 12.73 -22.33 -11.81
C TYR A 255 11.33 -22.66 -11.28
N PRO A 256 10.88 -22.03 -10.18
CA PRO A 256 9.50 -22.20 -9.72
C PRO A 256 8.52 -21.49 -10.69
N LYS A 257 7.53 -22.21 -11.22
CA LYS A 257 6.48 -21.66 -12.12
C LYS A 257 5.45 -20.82 -11.36
N PHE A 258 5.91 -19.73 -10.78
CA PHE A 258 5.08 -18.73 -10.13
C PHE A 258 5.39 -17.34 -10.65
N TYR A 259 4.40 -16.45 -10.61
CA TYR A 259 4.60 -15.01 -10.60
C TYR A 259 4.37 -14.47 -9.19
N GLU A 260 5.00 -13.34 -8.89
CA GLU A 260 4.85 -12.68 -7.59
C GLU A 260 3.66 -11.74 -7.61
N SER A 261 2.86 -11.76 -6.55
CA SER A 261 1.89 -10.72 -6.22
C SER A 261 2.16 -10.20 -4.81
N ARG A 262 2.19 -8.88 -4.65
CA ARG A 262 2.56 -8.19 -3.41
C ARG A 262 1.44 -7.25 -3.01
N ILE A 263 0.97 -7.39 -1.77
CA ILE A 263 -0.07 -6.53 -1.18
C ILE A 263 0.52 -5.88 0.07
N ALA A 264 0.38 -4.57 0.17
CA ALA A 264 0.71 -3.81 1.37
C ALA A 264 -0.59 -3.33 2.00
N TYR A 265 -0.68 -3.45 3.33
CA TYR A 265 -1.72 -2.86 4.16
C TYR A 265 -1.05 -2.23 5.36
N ILE A 266 -1.40 -1.00 5.68
CA ILE A 266 -0.71 -0.27 6.73
C ILE A 266 -1.51 -0.47 8.01
N LEU A 267 -0.85 -0.75 9.11
CA LEU A 267 -1.54 -1.15 10.34
C LEU A 267 -1.14 -0.23 11.50
N THR A 268 0.07 0.34 11.42
CA THR A 268 0.70 1.14 12.48
C THR A 268 -0.14 2.32 12.96
N THR A 269 -0.94 2.95 12.09
CA THR A 269 -1.81 4.07 12.50
C THR A 269 -2.99 3.66 13.40
N GLY A 270 -3.28 2.37 13.53
CA GLY A 270 -4.20 1.87 14.56
C GLY A 270 -3.76 2.22 15.99
N GLY A 271 -2.47 2.55 16.19
CA GLY A 271 -1.92 3.07 17.45
C GLY A 271 -2.25 4.53 17.75
N ASN A 272 -2.89 5.28 16.83
CA ASN A 272 -3.20 6.70 17.02
C ASN A 272 -4.48 6.95 17.85
N TRP A 273 -5.18 5.90 18.27
CA TRP A 273 -6.37 6.01 19.11
C TRP A 273 -6.03 5.99 20.60
N ALA A 274 -6.99 6.32 21.46
CA ALA A 274 -6.74 6.66 22.87
C ALA A 274 -5.98 5.57 23.64
N ALA A 275 -6.27 4.29 23.37
CA ALA A 275 -5.60 3.17 24.01
C ALA A 275 -4.15 2.96 23.53
N GLY A 276 -3.77 3.47 22.37
CA GLY A 276 -2.49 3.15 21.70
C GLY A 276 -2.39 1.72 21.17
N THR A 277 -3.42 0.90 21.39
CA THR A 277 -3.53 -0.50 20.99
C THR A 277 -4.89 -0.77 20.38
N ILE A 278 -4.99 -1.83 19.59
CA ILE A 278 -6.23 -2.39 19.07
C ILE A 278 -6.75 -3.42 20.08
N GLY A 279 -7.90 -3.18 20.70
CA GLY A 279 -8.40 -4.04 21.79
C GLY A 279 -8.53 -5.52 21.41
N LYS A 280 -9.25 -5.82 20.33
CA LYS A 280 -9.31 -7.15 19.70
C LYS A 280 -8.95 -7.03 18.24
N PHE A 281 -7.84 -7.66 17.85
CA PHE A 281 -7.40 -7.68 16.46
C PHE A 281 -7.63 -9.06 15.86
N LYS A 282 -8.21 -9.10 14.66
CA LYS A 282 -8.30 -10.29 13.83
C LYS A 282 -7.85 -9.93 12.43
N LEU A 283 -6.93 -10.73 11.90
CA LEU A 283 -6.47 -10.64 10.51
C LEU A 283 -6.82 -11.95 9.81
N THR A 284 -7.50 -11.84 8.68
CA THR A 284 -7.73 -12.92 7.72
C THR A 284 -7.05 -12.59 6.40
N VAL A 285 -6.07 -13.38 5.99
CA VAL A 285 -5.43 -13.31 4.67
C VAL A 285 -5.95 -14.43 3.79
N ASP A 286 -6.57 -14.08 2.67
CA ASP A 286 -7.02 -15.04 1.66
C ASP A 286 -6.17 -14.95 0.39
N LYS A 287 -5.45 -16.02 0.08
CA LYS A 287 -4.58 -16.08 -1.11
C LYS A 287 -5.32 -16.35 -2.42
N GLY A 288 -6.65 -16.50 -2.40
CA GLY A 288 -7.51 -16.68 -3.58
C GLY A 288 -7.38 -18.03 -4.30
N ASN A 289 -6.16 -18.52 -4.51
CA ASN A 289 -5.87 -19.74 -5.24
C ASN A 289 -5.31 -20.82 -4.30
N PRO A 290 -5.95 -22.00 -4.14
CA PRO A 290 -5.44 -23.07 -3.28
C PRO A 290 -4.02 -23.55 -3.62
N LYS A 291 -3.57 -23.36 -4.87
CA LYS A 291 -2.22 -23.72 -5.33
C LYS A 291 -1.17 -22.63 -5.13
N ALA A 292 -1.58 -21.38 -4.85
CA ALA A 292 -0.64 -20.31 -4.55
C ALA A 292 0.11 -20.55 -3.24
N LEU A 293 1.29 -19.96 -3.10
CA LEU A 293 1.98 -19.85 -1.82
C LEU A 293 1.69 -18.47 -1.22
N VAL A 294 1.71 -18.37 0.11
CA VAL A 294 1.51 -17.10 0.83
C VAL A 294 2.52 -16.98 1.96
N SER A 295 3.08 -15.79 2.15
CA SER A 295 3.96 -15.44 3.25
C SER A 295 3.65 -14.03 3.73
N PHE A 296 3.50 -13.86 5.04
CA PHE A 296 3.33 -12.57 5.69
C PHE A 296 3.74 -12.68 7.16
N CYS A 297 4.08 -11.55 7.77
CA CYS A 297 4.41 -11.49 9.18
C CYS A 297 3.14 -11.56 10.04
N GLY A 298 3.12 -12.48 11.01
CA GLY A 298 2.01 -12.63 11.94
C GLY A 298 2.28 -13.71 12.98
N ASP A 299 1.77 -13.49 14.19
CA ASP A 299 1.94 -14.43 15.29
C ASP A 299 0.84 -15.49 15.30
N ASN A 300 1.23 -16.75 15.50
CA ASN A 300 0.30 -17.88 15.62
C ASN A 300 -0.72 -18.00 14.48
N VAL A 301 -0.29 -17.66 13.25
CA VAL A 301 -1.12 -17.76 12.05
C VAL A 301 -1.59 -19.20 11.83
N LYS A 302 -2.90 -19.37 11.66
CA LYS A 302 -3.53 -20.67 11.41
C LYS A 302 -4.16 -20.68 10.04
N LYS A 303 -3.93 -21.76 9.29
CA LYS A 303 -4.72 -22.03 8.10
C LYS A 303 -6.13 -22.45 8.50
N VAL A 304 -7.14 -21.66 8.14
CA VAL A 304 -8.56 -21.86 8.50
C VAL A 304 -9.41 -22.31 7.31
N GLY A 305 -8.86 -22.28 6.10
CA GLY A 305 -9.53 -22.78 4.89
C GLY A 305 -8.53 -23.19 3.80
N PRO A 306 -8.99 -23.58 2.60
CA PRO A 306 -8.11 -23.92 1.48
C PRO A 306 -7.16 -22.78 1.09
N THR A 307 -7.63 -21.54 1.21
CA THR A 307 -6.94 -20.30 0.81
C THR A 307 -6.74 -19.31 1.97
N SER A 308 -7.47 -19.47 3.06
CA SER A 308 -7.54 -18.48 4.13
C SER A 308 -6.68 -18.82 5.34
N PHE A 309 -6.01 -17.81 5.88
CA PHE A 309 -5.12 -17.86 7.03
C PHE A 309 -5.56 -16.79 8.02
N GLU A 310 -5.63 -17.13 9.30
CA GLU A 310 -6.15 -16.25 10.35
C GLU A 310 -5.16 -16.13 11.49
N MET A 311 -5.00 -14.91 12.03
CA MET A 311 -4.45 -14.67 13.36
C MET A 311 -5.39 -13.78 14.18
N THR A 312 -5.33 -13.95 15.50
CA THR A 312 -6.07 -13.12 16.44
C THR A 312 -5.15 -12.68 17.57
N ALA A 313 -5.35 -11.47 18.05
CA ALA A 313 -4.62 -10.90 19.17
C ALA A 313 -5.56 -10.05 20.05
N LYS A 314 -5.16 -9.85 21.29
CA LYS A 314 -5.81 -8.93 22.24
C LYS A 314 -4.79 -7.89 22.66
N ASP A 315 -5.27 -6.67 22.92
CA ASP A 315 -4.44 -5.52 23.27
C ASP A 315 -3.26 -5.37 22.28
N PHE A 316 -3.58 -5.52 21.00
CA PHE A 316 -2.61 -5.65 19.93
C PHE A 316 -1.96 -4.31 19.64
N TYR A 317 -0.63 -4.26 19.75
CA TYR A 317 0.16 -3.08 19.41
C TYR A 317 0.65 -3.22 17.95
N PRO A 318 0.19 -2.36 17.02
CA PRO A 318 0.56 -2.46 15.62
C PRO A 318 1.97 -1.89 15.38
N GLU A 319 3.00 -2.70 15.65
CA GLU A 319 4.42 -2.30 15.51
C GLU A 319 4.85 -2.10 14.06
N HIS A 320 4.24 -2.87 13.15
CA HIS A 320 4.60 -2.93 11.76
C HIS A 320 3.35 -3.02 10.89
N ASP A 321 3.52 -2.56 9.65
CA ASP A 321 2.52 -2.74 8.60
C ASP A 321 2.51 -4.19 8.12
N ILE A 322 1.44 -4.56 7.40
CA ILE A 322 1.25 -5.90 6.86
C ILE A 322 1.73 -5.90 5.41
N ASP A 323 2.80 -6.65 5.16
CA ASP A 323 3.28 -6.98 3.82
C ASP A 323 2.95 -8.46 3.52
N ILE A 324 2.22 -8.71 2.43
CA ILE A 324 1.83 -10.04 1.97
C ILE A 324 2.49 -10.34 0.63
N LEU A 325 3.23 -11.44 0.58
CA LEU A 325 3.74 -12.04 -0.65
C LEU A 325 2.90 -13.25 -1.02
N LEU A 326 2.38 -13.25 -2.24
CA LEU A 326 1.74 -14.39 -2.87
C LEU A 326 2.60 -14.87 -4.05
N LEU A 327 2.79 -16.18 -4.16
CA LEU A 327 3.36 -16.80 -5.35
C LEU A 327 2.25 -17.54 -6.09
N GLU A 328 1.81 -16.96 -7.19
CA GLU A 328 0.66 -17.40 -7.97
C GLU A 328 1.10 -18.28 -9.15
N PRO A 329 0.49 -19.45 -9.37
CA PRO A 329 0.90 -20.36 -10.44
C PRO A 329 0.83 -19.68 -11.82
N SER A 330 1.89 -19.76 -12.61
CA SER A 330 1.92 -19.14 -13.95
C SER A 330 0.89 -19.73 -14.93
N ASP A 331 0.40 -20.94 -14.67
CA ASP A 331 -0.62 -21.62 -15.50
C ASP A 331 -2.06 -21.25 -15.10
N SER A 332 -2.28 -20.35 -14.13
CA SER A 332 -3.61 -19.94 -13.66
C SER A 332 -4.21 -18.77 -14.43
N ASN A 333 -3.90 -18.62 -15.73
CA ASN A 333 -4.68 -17.79 -16.65
C ASN A 333 -6.08 -18.40 -16.84
N GLY A 334 -6.93 -18.21 -15.83
CA GLY A 334 -8.35 -18.46 -15.87
C GLY A 334 -9.09 -17.13 -15.83
N GLY A 335 -9.35 -16.58 -17.02
CA GLY A 335 -10.46 -15.65 -17.27
C GLY A 335 -10.24 -14.19 -16.87
N ASP A 336 -10.26 -13.34 -17.90
CA ASP A 336 -10.63 -11.91 -17.88
C ASP A 336 -9.56 -10.89 -17.49
N ALA A 337 -8.77 -10.51 -18.49
CA ALA A 337 -8.24 -9.16 -18.67
C ALA A 337 -8.10 -8.87 -20.17
N ASN A 338 -9.21 -8.44 -20.79
CA ASN A 338 -9.24 -7.56 -21.95
C ASN A 338 -10.02 -6.31 -21.55
#